data_AF-S6V771-F1
#
_entry.id   AF-S6V771-F1
#
_cell.length_a   1.000
_cell.length_b   1.000
_cell.length_c   1.000
_cell.angle_alpha   90.00
_cell.angle_beta   90.00
_cell.angle_gamma   90.00
#
_symmetry.space_group_name_H-M   'P 1'
#
loop_
_entity.id
_entity.type
_entity.pdbx_description
1 polymer ?
#
loop_
_entity_poly.entity_id
_entity_poly.type
_entity_poly.pdbx_seq_one_letter_code
_entity_poly.pdbx_strand_id
1 'polypeptide(L)' 'GEPLSFATDEQPRAGTTAETLGKLKPAFKKDGTVTAGNASSLNDGAAAVMLMSATKAEQLGLPVLAHIAGYANAGV' A
#
# COMPACT_ATOMS: atom_id res chain seq x y z
N GLY A 1 -25.85 14.43 -12.19
CA GLY A 1 -25.56 14.97 -10.84
C GLY A 1 -24.10 15.32 -10.76
N GLU A 2 -23.69 15.97 -9.68
CA GLU A 2 -22.29 16.37 -9.48
C GLU A 2 -21.37 15.16 -9.26
N PRO A 3 -20.11 15.19 -9.76
CA PRO A 3 -19.13 14.12 -9.53
C PRO A 3 -18.70 14.00 -8.06
N LEU A 4 -18.49 12.77 -7.60
CA LEU A 4 -17.89 12.50 -6.29
C LEU A 4 -16.36 12.47 -6.42
N SER A 5 -15.66 13.24 -5.57
CA SER A 5 -14.20 13.25 -5.51
C SER A 5 -13.68 12.27 -4.45
N PHE A 6 -12.70 11.46 -4.83
CA PHE A 6 -11.96 10.58 -3.92
C PHE A 6 -10.55 11.12 -3.74
N ALA A 7 -10.22 11.53 -2.52
CA ALA A 7 -8.94 12.17 -2.17
C ALA A 7 -8.32 11.62 -0.88
N THR A 8 -8.90 10.57 -0.31
CA THR A 8 -8.47 9.97 0.95
C THR A 8 -8.63 8.47 0.85
N ASP A 9 -7.63 7.72 1.34
CA ASP A 9 -7.72 6.28 1.44
C ASP A 9 -8.91 5.87 2.31
N GLU A 10 -9.72 4.94 1.83
CA GLU A 10 -10.99 4.58 2.47
C GLU A 10 -10.83 3.61 3.65
N GLN A 11 -9.76 2.80 3.63
CA GLN A 11 -9.59 1.67 4.56
C GLN A 11 -9.00 2.00 5.94
N PRO A 12 -8.17 3.04 6.14
CA PRO A 12 -7.73 3.42 7.48
C PRO A 12 -8.92 3.74 8.41
N ARG A 13 -9.04 2.96 9.51
CA ARG A 13 -10.12 3.12 10.50
C ARG A 13 -9.55 3.62 11.82
N ALA A 14 -9.74 4.91 12.11
CA ALA A 14 -9.20 5.58 13.30
C ALA A 14 -9.63 4.93 14.64
N GLY A 15 -10.79 4.26 14.69
CA GLY A 15 -11.29 3.59 15.89
C GLY A 15 -10.79 2.15 16.10
N THR A 16 -9.80 1.69 15.33
CA THR A 16 -9.28 0.32 15.45
C THR A 16 -8.53 0.14 16.77
N THR A 17 -8.91 -0.87 17.56
CA THR A 17 -8.26 -1.21 18.83
C THR A 17 -7.87 -2.68 18.89
N ALA A 18 -6.89 -3.01 19.75
CA ALA A 18 -6.49 -4.40 19.99
C ALA A 18 -7.67 -5.26 20.47
N GLU A 19 -8.55 -4.72 21.33
CA GLU A 19 -9.73 -5.43 21.82
C GLU A 19 -10.71 -5.75 20.68
N THR A 20 -10.98 -4.79 19.79
CA THR A 20 -11.87 -5.02 18.64
C THR A 20 -11.29 -6.01 17.65
N LEU A 21 -9.97 -6.01 17.45
CA LEU A 21 -9.28 -6.95 16.58
C LEU A 21 -9.28 -8.37 17.15
N GLY A 22 -9.10 -8.52 18.48
CA GLY A 22 -9.10 -9.81 19.16
C GLY A 22 -10.43 -10.57 19.11
N LYS A 23 -11.53 -9.88 18.78
CA LYS A 23 -12.87 -10.47 18.63
C LYS A 23 -13.13 -11.02 17.22
N LEU A 24 -12.24 -10.78 16.26
CA LEU A 24 -12.44 -11.21 14.87
C LEU A 24 -12.21 -12.71 14.70
N LYS A 25 -13.07 -13.35 13.91
CA LYS A 25 -12.95 -14.77 13.58
C LYS A 25 -11.85 -15.00 12.54
N PRO A 26 -11.15 -16.15 12.60
CA PRO A 26 -10.22 -16.55 11.54
C PRO A 26 -10.91 -16.60 10.17
N ALA A 27 -10.26 -16.05 9.15
CA ALA A 27 -10.83 -15.89 7.81
C ALA A 27 -10.55 -17.07 6.86
N PHE A 28 -9.48 -17.84 7.12
CA PHE A 28 -8.99 -18.85 6.17
C PHE A 28 -8.96 -20.29 6.72
N LYS A 29 -8.66 -20.45 8.01
CA LYS A 29 -8.62 -21.76 8.70
C LYS A 29 -9.33 -21.61 10.04
N LYS A 30 -10.15 -22.60 10.40
CA LYS A 30 -10.99 -22.56 11.61
C LYS A 30 -10.20 -22.25 12.88
N ASP A 31 -9.05 -22.90 13.05
CA ASP A 31 -8.14 -22.71 14.20
C ASP A 31 -6.90 -21.87 13.81
N GLY A 32 -7.02 -21.03 12.78
CA GLY A 32 -5.96 -20.14 12.32
C GLY A 32 -5.93 -18.81 13.08
N THR A 33 -4.91 -17.98 12.78
CA THR A 33 -4.71 -16.67 13.42
C THR A 33 -4.97 -15.48 12.49
N VAL A 34 -5.12 -15.73 11.20
CA VAL A 34 -5.34 -14.67 10.19
C VAL A 34 -6.82 -14.32 10.15
N THR A 35 -7.12 -13.05 10.34
CA THR A 35 -8.47 -12.46 10.37
C THR A 35 -8.56 -11.33 9.34
N ALA A 36 -9.78 -10.85 9.05
CA ALA A 36 -9.95 -9.69 8.16
C ALA A 36 -9.32 -8.39 8.71
N GLY A 37 -8.99 -8.32 10.00
CA GLY A 37 -8.38 -7.13 10.62
C GLY A 37 -6.86 -7.13 10.64
N ASN A 38 -6.21 -8.28 10.33
CA ASN A 38 -4.74 -8.39 10.30
C ASN A 38 -4.21 -8.84 8.93
N ALA A 39 -5.07 -8.94 7.94
CA ALA A 39 -4.73 -9.19 6.55
C ALA A 39 -5.11 -7.97 5.70
N SER A 40 -4.40 -7.77 4.60
CA SER A 40 -4.75 -6.75 3.63
C SER A 40 -6.13 -7.02 3.01
N SER A 41 -6.88 -5.95 2.76
CA SER A 41 -8.12 -6.02 1.97
C SER A 41 -7.84 -6.21 0.48
N LEU A 42 -8.89 -6.50 -0.28
CA LEU A 42 -8.90 -6.27 -1.72
C LEU A 42 -9.21 -4.79 -1.97
N ASN A 43 -8.45 -4.14 -2.85
CA ASN A 43 -8.52 -2.70 -3.08
C ASN A 43 -8.45 -2.37 -4.56
N ASP A 44 -9.08 -1.26 -4.94
CA ASP A 44 -9.01 -0.68 -6.28
C ASP A 44 -8.12 0.56 -6.25
N GLY A 45 -7.19 0.68 -7.20
CA GLY A 45 -6.27 1.81 -7.27
C GLY A 45 -5.27 1.73 -8.42
N ALA A 46 -4.58 2.86 -8.67
CA ALA A 46 -3.51 2.98 -9.65
C ALA A 46 -2.37 3.84 -9.09
N ALA A 47 -1.14 3.56 -9.53
CA ALA A 47 0.05 4.33 -9.17
C ALA A 47 1.03 4.40 -10.35
N ALA A 48 1.83 5.46 -10.42
CA ALA A 48 2.85 5.64 -11.44
C ALA A 48 4.09 6.33 -10.86
N VAL A 49 5.27 5.95 -11.37
CA VAL A 49 6.55 6.61 -11.09
C VAL A 49 7.29 6.84 -12.41
N MET A 50 8.01 7.95 -12.52
CA MET A 50 8.87 8.25 -13.66
C MET A 50 10.31 7.90 -13.31
N LEU A 51 10.96 7.10 -14.17
CA LEU A 51 12.36 6.73 -14.02
C LEU A 51 13.20 7.40 -15.10
N MET A 52 14.42 7.76 -14.74
CA MET A 52 15.42 8.32 -15.65
C MET A 52 16.82 7.93 -15.19
N SER A 53 17.78 7.88 -16.12
CA SER A 53 19.19 7.81 -15.73
C SER A 53 19.60 9.10 -15.02
N ALA A 54 20.44 8.99 -13.99
CA ALA A 54 20.90 10.14 -13.21
C ALA A 54 21.56 11.20 -14.10
N THR A 55 22.43 10.79 -15.02
CA THR A 55 23.10 11.69 -15.97
C THR A 55 22.11 12.45 -16.85
N LYS A 56 21.04 11.80 -17.32
CA LYS A 56 20.06 12.48 -18.17
C LYS A 56 19.19 13.45 -17.36
N ALA A 57 18.84 13.08 -16.13
CA ALA A 57 18.12 13.97 -15.22
C ALA A 57 18.94 15.23 -14.92
N GLU A 58 20.25 15.07 -14.67
CA GLU A 58 21.18 16.18 -14.45
C GLU A 58 21.31 17.08 -15.70
N GLN A 59 21.53 16.51 -16.88
CA GLN A 59 21.59 17.26 -18.15
C GLN A 59 20.31 18.08 -18.42
N LEU A 60 19.17 17.58 -17.98
CA LEU A 60 17.87 18.22 -18.15
C LEU A 60 17.49 19.13 -16.96
N GLY A 61 18.31 19.18 -15.90
CA GLY A 61 18.01 19.94 -14.69
C GLY A 61 16.75 19.48 -13.96
N LEU A 62 16.39 18.20 -14.05
CA LEU A 62 15.16 17.66 -13.46
C LEU A 62 15.34 17.37 -11.96
N PRO A 63 14.30 17.61 -11.12
CA PRO A 63 14.34 17.25 -9.71
C PRO A 63 14.37 15.73 -9.54
N VAL A 64 15.29 15.24 -8.71
CA VAL A 64 15.39 13.83 -8.36
C VAL A 64 14.80 13.61 -6.97
N LEU A 65 13.72 12.82 -6.89
CA LEU A 65 13.05 12.51 -5.61
C LEU A 65 13.75 11.40 -4.82
N ALA A 66 14.32 10.41 -5.52
CA ALA A 66 15.00 9.26 -4.92
C ALA A 66 15.91 8.54 -5.93
N HIS A 67 16.79 7.67 -5.43
CA HIS A 67 17.62 6.76 -6.23
C HIS A 67 17.34 5.30 -5.86
N ILE A 68 17.30 4.41 -6.86
CA ILE A 68 17.23 2.96 -6.62
C ILE A 68 18.63 2.46 -6.23
N ALA A 69 18.85 2.20 -4.95
CA ALA A 69 20.15 1.76 -4.44
C ALA A 69 20.43 0.26 -4.70
N GLY A 70 19.37 -0.56 -4.79
CA GLY A 70 19.47 -2.00 -5.05
C GLY A 70 18.09 -2.66 -5.04
N TYR A 71 18.02 -3.85 -5.63
CA TYR A 71 16.81 -4.68 -5.66
C TYR A 71 17.22 -6.16 -5.64
N ALA A 72 16.50 -6.98 -4.89
CA ALA A 72 16.68 -8.43 -4.82
C ALA A 72 15.32 -9.14 -4.72
N ASN A 73 15.26 -10.38 -5.18
CA ASN A 73 14.07 -11.23 -5.09
C ASN A 73 14.50 -12.65 -4.65
N ALA A 74 13.70 -13.28 -3.78
CA ALA A 74 13.89 -14.64 -3.30
C ALA A 74 12.54 -15.35 -3.16
N GLY A 75 12.49 -16.64 -3.48
CA GLY A 75 11.31 -17.49 -3.32
C GLY A 75 11.46 -18.49 -2.17
N VAL A 76 10.34 -19.00 -1.65
CA VAL A 76 10.24 -20.02 -0.59
C VAL A 76 9.27 -21.11 -1.00
#